data_AF-A0A4Q1K7C0-F1
#
_entry.id   AF-A0A4Q1K7C0-F1
#
_cell.length_a   1.000
_cell.length_b   1.000
_cell.length_c   1.000
_cell.angle_alpha   90.00
_cell.angle_beta   90.00
_cell.angle_gamma   90.00
#
_symmetry.space_group_name_H-M   'P 1'
#
loop_
_entity.id
_entity.type
_entity.pdbx_description
1 polymer ?
#
loop_
_entity_poly.entity_id
_entity_poly.type
_entity_poly.pdbx_seq_one_letter_code
_entity_poly.pdbx_strand_id
1 'polypeptide(L)'
;MKPFQIDEQNKIKSGFTVPEGFFDANAQNLLNLIDDTPVPISLWDRYKKPLMSIAAILVIGLGIGFYWKIQVQNDEEAHWAAVESYVAEHTDLMDEAYIDYLNTTALDSLHQNTTEAKILEEVLIENGDLEQYITE
;
A
#
# COMPACT_ATOMS: atom_id res chain seq x y z
N MET A 1 -62.69 2.47 -54.36
CA MET A 1 -62.34 3.22 -53.13
C MET A 1 -62.43 4.70 -53.45
N LYS A 2 -62.96 5.55 -52.55
CA LYS A 2 -63.07 7.00 -52.78
C LYS A 2 -61.68 7.67 -52.61
N PRO A 3 -61.36 8.73 -53.37
CA PRO A 3 -60.07 9.41 -53.27
C PRO A 3 -59.92 10.10 -51.92
N PHE A 4 -58.77 9.90 -51.28
CA PHE A 4 -58.39 10.56 -50.03
C PHE A 4 -58.00 12.01 -50.34
N GLN A 5 -58.85 12.96 -49.94
CA GLN A 5 -58.59 14.40 -50.10
C GLN A 5 -58.03 14.96 -48.78
N ILE A 6 -56.76 15.33 -48.78
CA ILE A 6 -56.00 15.77 -47.60
C ILE A 6 -56.47 17.16 -47.10
N ASP A 7 -57.04 17.96 -47.99
CA ASP A 7 -57.31 19.37 -47.71
C ASP A 7 -58.67 19.63 -47.04
N GLU A 8 -59.64 18.73 -47.12
CA GLU A 8 -61.03 19.09 -46.81
C GLU A 8 -61.59 18.67 -45.45
N GLN A 9 -60.96 17.83 -44.63
CA GLN A 9 -61.59 17.43 -43.36
C GLN A 9 -60.60 17.33 -42.19
N ASN A 10 -60.75 18.27 -41.25
CA ASN A 10 -60.14 18.30 -39.91
C ASN A 10 -58.62 18.19 -39.86
N LYS A 11 -57.93 19.30 -40.15
CA LYS A 11 -56.56 19.50 -39.64
C LYS A 11 -56.61 19.42 -38.12
N ILE A 12 -56.02 18.36 -37.56
CA ILE A 12 -55.89 18.17 -36.12
C ILE A 12 -55.12 19.39 -35.60
N LYS A 13 -55.77 20.22 -34.77
CA LYS A 13 -55.08 21.37 -34.17
C LYS A 13 -54.01 20.81 -33.24
N SER A 14 -52.75 21.15 -33.53
CA SER A 14 -51.63 20.80 -32.64
C SER A 14 -51.94 21.31 -31.24
N GLY A 15 -51.81 20.46 -30.21
CA GLY A 15 -51.92 20.86 -28.81
C GLY A 15 -50.76 21.77 -28.36
N PHE A 16 -49.74 21.91 -29.20
CA PHE A 16 -48.64 22.84 -28.99
C PHE A 16 -48.99 24.20 -29.61
N THR A 17 -49.37 25.14 -28.75
CA THR A 17 -49.51 26.56 -29.10
C THR A 17 -48.29 27.28 -28.59
N VAL A 18 -47.53 27.91 -29.49
CA VAL A 18 -46.35 28.68 -29.10
C VAL A 18 -46.82 30.01 -28.50
N PRO A 19 -46.42 30.33 -27.25
CA PRO A 19 -46.72 31.62 -26.65
C PRO A 19 -46.08 32.78 -27.44
N GLU A 20 -46.71 33.94 -27.40
CA GLU A 20 -46.17 35.16 -28.01
C GLU A 20 -44.78 35.47 -27.44
N GLY A 21 -43.79 35.68 -28.31
CA GLY A 21 -42.41 36.00 -27.92
C GLY A 21 -41.55 34.84 -27.40
N PHE A 22 -42.01 33.58 -27.46
CA PHE A 22 -41.22 32.41 -27.01
C PHE A 22 -39.84 32.33 -27.67
N PHE A 23 -39.79 32.49 -28.99
CA PHE A 23 -38.53 32.39 -29.73
C PHE A 23 -37.61 33.58 -29.49
N ASP A 24 -38.16 34.79 -29.33
CA ASP A 24 -37.38 36.00 -29.07
C ASP A 24 -36.74 35.97 -27.67
N ALA A 25 -37.54 35.62 -26.65
CA ALA A 25 -37.05 35.46 -25.28
C ALA A 25 -36.04 34.31 -25.18
N ASN A 26 -36.30 33.18 -25.85
CA ASN A 26 -35.38 32.05 -25.85
C ASN A 26 -34.06 32.38 -26.56
N ALA A 27 -34.10 33.08 -27.70
CA ALA A 27 -32.90 33.51 -28.41
C ALA A 27 -32.06 34.47 -27.54
N GLN A 28 -32.71 35.42 -26.86
CA GLN A 28 -32.03 36.34 -25.93
C GLN A 28 -31.42 35.60 -24.73
N ASN A 29 -32.14 34.65 -24.14
CA ASN A 29 -31.64 33.85 -23.02
C ASN A 29 -30.44 32.98 -23.42
N LEU A 30 -30.45 32.41 -24.63
CA LEU A 30 -29.32 31.63 -25.15
C LEU A 30 -28.11 32.51 -25.42
N LEU A 31 -28.30 33.72 -25.96
CA LEU A 31 -27.21 34.68 -26.18
C LEU A 31 -26.55 35.09 -24.85
N ASN A 32 -27.37 35.40 -23.84
CA ASN A 32 -26.89 35.77 -22.51
C ASN A 32 -26.09 34.65 -21.83
N LEU A 33 -26.40 33.38 -22.12
CA LEU A 33 -25.67 32.23 -21.58
C LEU A 33 -24.31 32.01 -22.27
N ILE A 34 -24.14 32.49 -23.50
CA ILE A 34 -22.91 32.37 -24.29
C ILE A 34 -21.97 33.56 -24.01
N ASP A 35 -22.52 34.75 -23.75
CA ASP A 35 -21.75 35.95 -23.39
C ASP A 35 -21.19 35.91 -21.96
N ASP A 36 -21.67 34.98 -21.12
CA ASP A 36 -21.13 34.77 -19.77
C ASP A 36 -19.76 34.08 -19.88
N THR A 37 -18.71 34.90 -19.80
CA THR A 37 -17.29 34.49 -19.90
C THR A 37 -16.99 33.27 -19.03
N PRO A 38 -16.08 32.36 -19.45
CA PRO A 38 -15.81 31.13 -18.70
C PRO A 38 -15.31 31.47 -17.30
N VAL A 39 -16.14 31.18 -16.30
CA VAL A 39 -15.80 31.42 -14.89
C VAL A 39 -14.53 30.63 -14.56
N PRO A 40 -13.43 31.28 -14.12
CA PRO A 40 -12.20 30.58 -13.79
C PRO A 40 -12.46 29.71 -12.56
N ILE A 41 -12.64 28.42 -12.79
CA ILE A 41 -12.75 27.42 -11.72
C ILE A 41 -11.37 27.31 -11.07
N SER A 42 -11.31 27.53 -9.75
CA SER A 42 -10.06 27.37 -9.02
C SER A 42 -9.61 25.90 -9.11
N LEU A 43 -8.35 25.67 -9.53
CA LEU A 43 -7.78 24.32 -9.56
C LEU A 43 -7.84 23.66 -8.16
N TRP A 44 -7.74 24.48 -7.11
CA TRP A 44 -7.87 24.04 -5.72
C TRP A 44 -9.22 23.41 -5.42
N ASP A 45 -10.34 24.01 -5.86
CA ASP A 45 -11.67 23.45 -5.63
C ASP A 45 -11.88 22.11 -6.32
N ARG A 46 -11.21 21.90 -7.46
CA ARG A 46 -11.26 20.66 -8.22
C ARG A 46 -10.46 19.53 -7.54
N TYR A 47 -9.31 19.84 -6.95
CA TYR A 47 -8.39 18.83 -6.43
C TYR A 47 -8.38 18.68 -4.90
N LYS A 48 -9.04 19.56 -4.13
CA LYS A 48 -9.05 19.49 -2.66
C LYS A 48 -9.52 18.14 -2.10
N LYS A 49 -10.58 17.55 -2.66
CA LYS A 49 -11.14 16.28 -2.17
C LYS A 49 -10.19 15.08 -2.38
N PRO A 50 -9.67 14.82 -3.59
CA PRO A 50 -8.72 13.72 -3.79
C PRO A 50 -7.40 13.98 -3.07
N LEU A 51 -6.92 15.23 -3.01
CA LEU A 51 -5.68 15.58 -2.32
C LEU A 51 -5.78 15.35 -0.80
N MET A 52 -6.93 15.65 -0.19
CA MET A 52 -7.18 15.38 1.22
C MET A 52 -7.31 13.88 1.52
N SER A 53 -7.87 13.09 0.58
CA SER A 53 -7.92 11.63 0.69
C SER A 53 -6.53 11.00 0.66
N ILE A 54 -5.67 11.44 -0.27
CA ILE A 54 -4.28 10.98 -0.37
C ILE A 54 -3.51 11.35 0.90
N ALA A 55 -3.70 12.57 1.41
CA ALA A 55 -3.06 13.01 2.65
C ALA A 55 -3.48 12.13 3.84
N ALA A 56 -4.76 11.78 3.98
CA ALA A 56 -5.24 10.93 5.06
C ALA A 56 -4.60 9.53 5.04
N ILE A 57 -4.47 8.91 3.86
CA ILE A 57 -3.80 7.61 3.69
C ILE A 57 -2.32 7.71 4.10
N LEU A 58 -1.65 8.80 3.72
CA LEU A 58 -0.26 9.05 4.07
C LEU A 58 -0.05 9.19 5.58
N VAL A 59 -0.94 9.94 6.26
CA VAL A 59 -0.89 10.12 7.71
C VAL A 59 -1.12 8.80 8.44
N ILE A 60 -2.07 7.97 7.98
CA ILE A 60 -2.32 6.66 8.57
C ILE A 60 -1.11 5.73 8.36
N GLY A 61 -0.56 5.68 7.14
CA GLY A 61 0.62 4.87 6.84
C GLY A 61 1.84 5.26 7.67
N LEU A 62 2.13 6.57 7.78
CA LEU A 62 3.21 7.08 8.63
C LEU A 62 2.94 6.84 10.11
N GLY A 63 1.69 7.00 10.56
CA GLY A 63 1.29 6.75 11.95
C GLY A 63 1.52 5.31 12.37
N ILE A 64 1.17 4.35 11.50
CA ILE A 64 1.42 2.92 11.76
C ILE A 64 2.93 2.64 11.81
N GLY A 65 3.72 3.16 10.87
CA GLY A 65 5.17 2.98 10.86
C GLY A 65 5.86 3.56 12.09
N PHE A 66 5.45 4.76 12.52
CA PHE A 66 5.96 5.38 13.76
C PHE A 66 5.55 4.59 15.01
N TYR A 67 4.30 4.11 15.06
CA TYR A 67 3.82 3.30 16.18
C TYR A 67 4.62 2.00 16.32
N TRP A 68 4.91 1.31 15.21
CA TRP A 68 5.77 0.13 15.22
C TRP A 68 7.19 0.42 15.69
N LYS A 69 7.80 1.52 15.23
CA LYS A 69 9.14 1.92 15.67
C LYS A 69 9.19 2.16 17.19
N ILE A 70 8.18 2.82 17.74
CA ILE A 70 8.10 3.10 19.18
C ILE A 70 7.88 1.81 19.98
N GLN A 71 7.01 0.92 19.52
CA GLN A 71 6.78 -0.36 20.20
C GLN A 71 8.02 -1.26 20.20
N VAL A 72 8.70 -1.41 19.06
CA VAL A 72 9.93 -2.23 18.97
C VAL A 72 11.03 -1.68 19.89
N GLN A 73 11.17 -0.36 19.96
CA GLN A 73 12.15 0.26 20.86
C GLN A 73 11.79 0.04 22.34
N ASN A 74 10.51 0.17 22.71
CA ASN A 74 10.04 -0.08 24.06
C ASN A 74 10.18 -1.56 24.47
N ASP A 75 9.92 -2.49 23.55
CA ASP A 75 10.07 -3.93 23.78
C ASP A 75 11.55 -4.30 23.97
N GLU A 76 12.46 -3.69 23.21
CA GLU A 76 13.91 -3.90 23.36
C GLU A 76 14.42 -3.34 24.70
N GLU A 77 14.01 -2.12 25.08
CA GLU A 77 14.36 -1.52 26.38
C GLU A 77 13.78 -2.33 27.56
N ALA A 78 12.54 -2.81 27.45
CA ALA A 78 11.91 -3.66 28.47
C ALA A 78 12.58 -5.05 28.56
N HIS A 79 13.01 -5.62 27.43
CA HIS A 79 13.72 -6.88 27.39
C HIS A 79 15.07 -6.79 28.11
N TRP A 80 15.87 -5.75 27.81
CA TRP A 80 17.17 -5.55 28.48
C TRP A 80 17.04 -5.27 29.96
N ALA A 81 16.03 -4.49 30.37
CA ALA A 81 15.76 -4.24 31.79
C ALA A 81 15.36 -5.54 32.54
N ALA A 82 14.60 -6.42 31.91
CA ALA A 82 14.26 -7.73 32.48
C ALA A 82 15.47 -8.66 32.59
N VAL A 83 16.34 -8.67 31.57
CA VAL A 83 17.60 -9.44 31.59
C VAL A 83 18.53 -8.93 32.68
N GLU A 84 18.71 -7.61 32.81
CA GLU A 84 19.53 -7.00 33.86
C GLU A 84 19.01 -7.37 35.25
N SER A 85 17.70 -7.27 35.48
CA SER A 85 17.08 -7.66 36.75
C SER A 85 17.30 -9.15 37.06
N TYR A 86 17.17 -10.02 36.06
CA TYR A 86 17.34 -11.46 36.25
C TYR A 86 18.79 -11.83 36.56
N VAL A 87 19.75 -11.24 35.83
CA VAL A 87 21.19 -11.44 36.04
C VAL A 87 21.63 -10.90 37.39
N ALA A 88 21.11 -9.74 37.83
CA ALA A 88 21.41 -9.17 39.13
C ALA A 88 20.88 -10.02 40.31
N GLU A 89 19.76 -10.70 40.12
CA GLU A 89 19.17 -11.59 41.13
C GLU A 89 19.86 -12.95 41.19
N HIS A 90 20.39 -13.44 40.05
CA HIS A 90 20.96 -14.79 39.91
C HIS A 90 22.47 -14.78 39.64
N THR A 91 23.23 -13.95 40.38
CA THR A 91 24.71 -13.91 40.30
C THR A 91 25.38 -15.23 40.71
N ASP A 92 24.71 -16.07 41.49
CA ASP A 92 25.26 -17.36 41.98
C ASP A 92 25.34 -18.45 40.89
N LEU A 93 24.64 -18.27 39.76
CA LEU A 93 24.63 -19.23 38.63
C LEU A 93 25.65 -18.89 37.54
N MET A 94 26.28 -17.70 37.60
CA MET A 94 27.03 -17.13 36.48
C MET A 94 28.45 -17.67 36.30
N ASP A 95 29.11 -18.13 37.37
CA ASP A 95 30.57 -18.28 37.30
C ASP A 95 31.04 -19.64 36.74
N GLU A 96 30.29 -20.73 36.94
CA GLU A 96 30.76 -22.07 36.55
C GLU A 96 29.76 -22.81 35.65
N ALA A 97 28.47 -22.80 35.98
CA ALA A 97 27.43 -23.49 35.19
C ALA A 97 27.15 -22.83 33.83
N TYR A 98 27.24 -21.49 33.76
CA TYR A 98 27.04 -20.76 32.49
C TYR A 98 28.19 -20.94 31.52
N ILE A 99 29.43 -20.99 32.01
CA ILE A 99 30.60 -21.27 31.17
C ILE A 99 30.52 -22.67 30.58
N ASP A 100 30.10 -23.67 31.37
CA ASP A 100 29.89 -25.04 30.88
C ASP A 100 28.76 -25.12 29.82
N TYR A 101 27.65 -24.42 30.04
CA TYR A 101 26.55 -24.33 29.07
C TYR A 101 26.96 -23.66 27.74
N LEU A 102 27.72 -22.56 27.80
CA LEU A 102 28.24 -21.90 26.60
C LEU A 102 29.23 -22.80 25.84
N ASN A 103 30.08 -23.52 26.56
CA ASN A 103 31.09 -24.39 25.97
C ASN A 103 30.46 -25.61 25.28
N THR A 104 29.47 -26.24 25.90
CA THR A 104 28.74 -27.38 25.32
C THR A 104 27.93 -26.99 24.09
N THR A 105 27.25 -25.84 24.11
CA THR A 105 26.48 -25.32 22.95
C THR A 105 27.38 -24.96 21.76
N ALA A 106 28.56 -24.40 22.03
CA ALA A 106 29.55 -24.11 21.00
C ALA A 106 30.15 -25.39 20.39
N LEU A 107 30.39 -26.42 21.21
CA LEU A 107 30.87 -27.72 20.75
C LEU A 107 29.84 -28.47 19.89
N ASP A 108 28.56 -28.39 20.22
CA ASP A 108 27.49 -29.03 19.44
C ASP A 108 27.29 -28.38 18.06
N SER A 109 27.37 -27.04 18.00
CA SER A 109 27.27 -26.32 16.71
C SER A 109 28.50 -26.54 15.81
N LEU A 110 29.68 -26.75 16.40
CA LEU A 110 30.88 -27.19 15.67
C LEU A 110 30.73 -28.63 15.15
N HIS A 111 30.22 -29.57 15.96
CA HIS A 111 30.02 -30.96 15.53
C HIS A 111 29.08 -31.10 14.33
N GLN A 112 28.03 -30.29 14.27
CA GLN A 112 27.07 -30.33 13.16
C GLN A 112 27.71 -29.90 11.83
N ASN A 113 28.53 -28.85 11.85
CA ASN A 113 29.24 -28.36 10.67
C ASN A 113 30.40 -29.30 10.24
N THR A 114 31.10 -29.91 11.20
CA THR A 114 32.16 -30.89 10.88
C THR A 114 31.63 -32.16 10.21
N THR A 115 30.38 -32.55 10.46
CA THR A 115 29.78 -33.73 9.83
C THR A 115 29.53 -33.49 8.35
N GLU A 116 28.99 -32.32 7.99
CA GLU A 116 28.82 -31.92 6.59
C GLU A 116 30.15 -31.72 5.89
N ALA A 117 31.13 -31.08 6.55
CA ALA A 117 32.47 -30.89 6.00
C ALA A 117 33.20 -32.23 5.75
N LYS A 118 33.05 -33.21 6.63
CA LYS A 118 33.62 -34.55 6.48
C LYS A 118 32.98 -35.34 5.33
N ILE A 119 31.66 -35.22 5.17
CA ILE A 119 30.95 -35.83 4.02
C ILE A 119 31.36 -35.15 2.72
N LEU A 120 31.52 -33.82 2.72
CA LEU A 120 32.04 -33.07 1.57
C LEU A 120 33.46 -33.50 1.21
N GLU A 121 34.35 -33.61 2.19
CA GLU A 121 35.73 -34.09 2.01
C GLU A 121 35.75 -35.50 1.42
N GLU A 122 34.91 -36.40 1.93
CA GLU A 122 34.81 -37.77 1.41
C GLU A 122 34.31 -37.82 -0.05
N VAL A 123 33.33 -36.98 -0.41
CA VAL A 123 32.83 -36.86 -1.79
C VAL A 123 33.84 -36.20 -2.75
N LEU A 124 34.63 -35.24 -2.24
CA LEU A 124 35.72 -34.58 -2.97
C LEU A 124 36.90 -35.53 -3.20
N ILE A 125 37.25 -36.37 -2.23
CA ILE A 125 38.28 -37.41 -2.37
C ILE A 125 37.83 -38.51 -3.34
N GLU A 126 36.55 -38.92 -3.28
CA GLU A 126 35.99 -39.93 -4.19
C GLU A 126 35.98 -39.42 -5.64
N ASN A 127 35.79 -38.12 -5.84
CA ASN A 127 35.80 -37.48 -7.16
C ASN A 127 36.98 -36.52 -7.28
N GLY A 128 38.19 -37.06 -7.42
CA GLY A 128 39.44 -36.28 -7.43
C GLY A 128 39.53 -35.14 -8.46
N ASP A 129 38.68 -35.13 -9.50
CA ASP A 129 38.62 -34.04 -10.48
C ASP A 129 37.69 -32.88 -10.05
N LEU A 130 36.74 -33.11 -9.13
CA LEU A 130 35.74 -32.12 -8.72
C LEU A 130 36.35 -30.93 -7.97
N GLU A 131 37.41 -31.16 -7.20
CA GLU A 131 38.12 -30.07 -6.51
C GLU A 131 38.65 -29.05 -7.52
N GLN A 132 39.26 -29.54 -8.61
CA GLN A 132 39.84 -28.70 -9.65
C GLN A 132 38.79 -27.83 -10.37
N TYR A 133 37.59 -28.36 -10.62
CA TYR A 133 36.50 -27.61 -11.26
C TYR A 133 35.84 -26.54 -10.38
N ILE A 134 36.01 -26.61 -9.06
CA ILE A 134 35.40 -25.65 -8.12
C ILE A 134 36.40 -24.53 -7.76
N THR A 135 37.71 -24.80 -7.83
CA THR A 135 38.77 -23.83 -7.51
C THR A 135 39.28 -22.99 -8.69
N GLU A 136 38.87 -23.30 -9.92
CA GLU A 136 39.19 -22.53 -11.14
C GLU A 136 38.03 -21.60 -11.55
#